data_AF-A0A5K1JWC7-F1
#
_entry.id   AF-A0A5K1JWC7-F1
#
_cell.length_a   1.000
_cell.length_b   1.000
_cell.length_c   1.000
_cell.angle_alpha   90.00
_cell.angle_beta   90.00
_cell.angle_gamma   90.00
#
_symmetry.space_group_name_H-M   'P 1'
#
loop_
_entity.id
_entity.type
_entity.pdbx_description
1 polymer ?
#
loop_
_entity_poly.entity_id
_entity_poly.type
_entity_poly.pdbx_seq_one_letter_code
_entity_poly.pdbx_strand_id
1 'polypeptide(L)'
;MLFGWCFIKRRRADRSAVLPDRKDVTMEVGFMDAYVRLLIQTCHRRRVAAMGGMSAQIPIKNDPQANEVAMAKVRADKLREVTNGHDGTWIAHPLINQIAMEIFNKHMLGPHQYHVRREDVKVAAADLLNTKVPGKITVDGLKSNVSTSLGYSAAWLGGNGCIPLHWLMEDAA
;
A
#
# COMPACT_ATOMS: atom_id res chain seq x y z
N MET A 1 -1.20 4.83 1.46
CA MET A 1 -2.25 5.39 2.34
C MET A 1 -3.16 6.43 1.66
N LEU A 2 -2.63 7.44 0.96
CA LEU A 2 -3.41 8.60 0.46
C LEU A 2 -4.73 8.29 -0.28
N PHE A 3 -4.77 7.21 -1.05
CA PHE A 3 -5.96 6.86 -1.85
C PHE A 3 -7.16 6.45 -0.97
N GLY A 4 -6.93 5.72 0.12
CA GLY A 4 -8.01 5.28 1.03
C GLY A 4 -8.70 6.44 1.74
N TRP A 5 -7.92 7.40 2.23
CA TRP A 5 -8.47 8.62 2.84
C TRP A 5 -9.24 9.48 1.84
N CYS A 6 -8.69 9.71 0.64
CA CYS A 6 -9.37 10.46 -0.41
C CYS A 6 -10.70 9.80 -0.81
N PHE A 7 -10.74 8.47 -0.90
CA PHE A 7 -11.96 7.71 -1.18
C PHE A 7 -13.06 8.00 -0.15
N ILE A 8 -12.73 7.84 1.15
CA ILE A 8 -13.67 8.09 2.25
C ILE A 8 -14.11 9.56 2.22
N LYS A 9 -13.18 10.51 2.09
CA LYS A 9 -13.50 11.95 2.06
C LYS A 9 -14.45 12.31 0.92
N ARG A 10 -14.21 11.78 -0.28
CA ARG A 10 -15.05 12.06 -1.46
C ARG A 10 -16.44 11.43 -1.33
N ARG A 11 -16.53 10.26 -0.68
CA ARG A 11 -17.76 9.48 -0.54
C ARG A 11 -18.43 9.64 0.84
N ARG A 12 -17.98 10.59 1.67
CA ARG A 12 -18.45 10.80 3.05
C ARG A 12 -19.96 10.98 3.21
N ALA A 13 -20.65 11.45 2.17
CA ALA A 13 -22.10 11.65 2.17
C ALA A 13 -22.89 10.37 1.84
N ASP A 14 -22.23 9.35 1.28
CA ASP A 14 -22.85 8.09 0.91
C ASP A 14 -22.77 7.08 2.06
N ARG A 15 -23.93 6.73 2.63
CA ARG A 15 -24.03 5.81 3.77
C ARG A 15 -23.67 4.36 3.41
N SER A 16 -23.66 4.00 2.13
CA SER A 16 -23.23 2.68 1.67
C SER A 16 -21.71 2.56 1.48
N ALA A 17 -20.99 3.70 1.51
CA ALA A 17 -19.56 3.76 1.30
C ALA A 17 -18.75 3.65 2.59
N VAL A 18 -19.08 2.66 3.42
CA VAL A 18 -18.38 2.34 4.66
C VAL A 18 -17.37 1.23 4.40
N LEU A 19 -16.13 1.44 4.82
CA LEU A 19 -15.04 0.48 4.71
C LEU A 19 -14.81 -0.24 6.05
N PRO A 20 -14.28 -1.48 6.03
CA PRO A 20 -13.87 -2.17 7.24
C PRO A 20 -12.61 -1.53 7.86
N ASP A 21 -12.04 -2.18 8.89
CA ASP A 21 -10.78 -1.74 9.49
C ASP A 21 -9.68 -1.52 8.43
N ARG A 22 -8.83 -0.49 8.65
CA ARG A 22 -7.78 -0.10 7.68
C ARG A 22 -6.83 -1.23 7.28
N LYS A 23 -6.61 -2.19 8.18
CA LYS A 23 -5.73 -3.36 7.97
C LYS A 23 -6.29 -4.36 6.95
N ASP A 24 -7.63 -4.40 6.81
CA ASP A 24 -8.32 -5.32 5.91
C ASP A 24 -8.41 -4.75 4.49
N VAL A 25 -8.24 -3.42 4.33
CA VAL A 25 -8.20 -2.74 3.04
C VAL A 25 -6.80 -2.85 2.43
N THR A 26 -6.45 -4.05 1.97
CA THR A 26 -5.14 -4.34 1.35
C THR A 26 -5.12 -3.97 -0.14
N MET A 27 -3.94 -4.03 -0.78
CA MET A 27 -3.79 -3.75 -2.22
C MET A 27 -4.39 -4.84 -3.14
N GLU A 28 -4.91 -5.93 -2.57
CA GLU A 28 -5.50 -7.06 -3.30
C GLU A 28 -7.03 -7.00 -3.35
N VAL A 29 -7.64 -6.13 -2.54
CA VAL A 29 -9.10 -6.04 -2.45
C VAL A 29 -9.67 -5.29 -3.65
N GLY A 30 -10.81 -5.77 -4.15
CA GLY A 30 -11.51 -5.34 -5.37
C GLY A 30 -11.09 -4.00 -5.97
N PHE A 31 -11.50 -2.87 -5.37
CA PHE A 31 -11.25 -1.55 -5.94
C PHE A 31 -9.78 -1.12 -5.95
N MET A 32 -8.96 -1.62 -5.01
CA MET A 32 -7.52 -1.35 -4.96
C MET A 32 -6.76 -2.12 -6.04
N ASP A 33 -7.14 -3.37 -6.28
CA ASP A 33 -6.58 -4.17 -7.38
C ASP A 33 -6.97 -3.56 -8.74
N ALA A 34 -8.25 -3.17 -8.90
CA ALA A 34 -8.71 -2.46 -10.09
C ALA A 34 -7.94 -1.13 -10.32
N TYR A 35 -7.70 -0.37 -9.25
CA TYR A 35 -6.88 0.84 -9.29
C TYR A 35 -5.46 0.56 -9.81
N VAL A 36 -4.76 -0.44 -9.23
CA VAL A 36 -3.39 -0.80 -9.63
C VAL A 36 -3.34 -1.23 -11.09
N ARG A 37 -4.27 -2.10 -11.50
CA ARG A 37 -4.33 -2.59 -12.89
C ARG A 37 -4.52 -1.45 -13.89
N LEU A 38 -5.43 -0.52 -13.60
CA LEU A 38 -5.69 0.64 -14.45
C LEU A 38 -4.51 1.62 -14.48
N LEU A 39 -3.83 1.83 -13.34
CA LEU A 39 -2.64 2.67 -13.25
C LEU A 39 -1.54 2.14 -14.17
N ILE A 40 -1.19 0.87 -14.04
CA ILE A 40 -0.12 0.25 -14.84
C ILE A 40 -0.45 0.31 -16.33
N GLN A 41 -1.67 -0.09 -16.71
CA GLN A 41 -2.13 -0.04 -18.10
C GLN A 41 -2.02 1.38 -18.67
N THR A 42 -2.47 2.39 -17.91
CA THR A 42 -2.46 3.78 -18.36
C THR A 42 -1.05 4.33 -18.51
N CYS A 43 -0.17 4.05 -17.55
CA CYS A 43 1.23 4.48 -17.56
C CYS A 43 2.00 3.83 -18.72
N HIS A 44 1.92 2.51 -18.87
CA HIS A 44 2.67 1.79 -19.90
C HIS A 44 2.19 2.10 -21.31
N ARG A 45 0.89 2.31 -21.50
CA ARG A 45 0.33 2.80 -22.78
C ARG A 45 0.96 4.14 -23.20
N ARG A 46 1.32 4.98 -22.23
CA ARG A 46 1.96 6.30 -22.46
C ARG A 46 3.49 6.25 -22.34
N ARG A 47 4.08 5.07 -22.15
CA ARG A 47 5.52 4.87 -21.92
C ARG A 47 6.07 5.68 -20.74
N VAL A 48 5.30 5.75 -19.66
CA VAL A 48 5.72 6.36 -18.39
C VAL A 48 5.74 5.31 -17.28
N ALA A 49 6.54 5.55 -16.24
CA ALA A 49 6.71 4.62 -15.15
C ALA A 49 5.46 4.49 -14.25
N ALA A 50 5.11 3.26 -13.91
CA ALA A 50 4.12 2.88 -12.92
C ALA A 50 4.81 2.49 -11.60
N MET A 51 4.72 3.34 -10.59
CA MET A 51 5.37 3.11 -9.28
C MET A 51 4.45 2.37 -8.31
N GLY A 52 5.02 1.38 -7.62
CA GLY A 52 4.38 0.61 -6.55
C GLY A 52 4.22 1.39 -5.25
N GLY A 53 3.58 0.76 -4.27
CA GLY A 53 3.27 1.37 -2.98
C GLY A 53 4.43 1.39 -1.99
N MET A 54 4.24 2.15 -0.91
CA MET A 54 5.17 2.20 0.22
C MET A 54 5.07 0.94 1.09
N SER A 55 6.21 0.31 1.37
CA SER A 55 6.34 -0.63 2.50
C SER A 55 6.87 0.12 3.72
N ALA A 56 5.98 0.41 4.67
CA ALA A 56 6.26 1.18 5.87
C ALA A 56 6.86 0.35 7.03
N GLN A 57 7.07 -0.96 6.83
CA GLN A 57 7.49 -1.85 7.91
C GLN A 57 8.86 -1.45 8.47
N ILE A 58 9.00 -1.48 9.79
CA ILE A 58 10.28 -1.33 10.48
C ILE A 58 10.71 -2.71 11.00
N PRO A 59 11.96 -3.14 10.76
CA PRO A 59 12.46 -4.41 11.29
C PRO A 59 12.39 -4.48 12.81
N ILE A 60 11.87 -5.59 13.32
CA ILE A 60 11.65 -5.84 14.75
C ILE A 60 12.92 -6.50 15.30
N LYS A 61 13.76 -5.73 16.01
CA LYS A 61 15.04 -6.25 16.52
C LYS A 61 14.89 -7.25 17.68
N ASN A 62 13.81 -7.14 18.44
CA ASN A 62 13.65 -7.88 19.70
C ASN A 62 12.87 -9.19 19.54
N ASP A 63 12.34 -9.47 18.35
CA ASP A 63 11.58 -10.69 18.05
C ASP A 63 11.88 -11.17 16.63
N PRO A 64 12.81 -12.14 16.47
CA PRO A 64 13.18 -12.67 15.17
C PRO A 64 12.02 -13.33 14.41
N GLN A 65 11.06 -13.94 15.13
CA GLN A 65 9.94 -14.63 14.52
C GLN A 65 8.92 -13.63 13.97
N ALA A 66 8.55 -12.63 14.76
CA ALA A 66 7.68 -11.55 14.30
C ALA A 66 8.34 -10.74 13.16
N ASN A 67 9.65 -10.53 13.24
CA ASN A 67 10.40 -9.87 12.17
C ASN A 67 10.32 -10.67 10.86
N GLU A 68 10.50 -11.99 10.90
CA GLU A 68 10.47 -12.79 9.68
C GLU A 68 9.08 -12.84 9.05
N VAL A 69 8.01 -12.89 9.85
CA VAL A 69 6.63 -12.76 9.35
C VAL A 69 6.43 -11.41 8.66
N ALA A 70 6.90 -10.32 9.27
CA ALA A 70 6.79 -8.98 8.71
C ALA A 70 7.60 -8.83 7.40
N MET A 71 8.83 -9.34 7.37
CA MET A 71 9.69 -9.32 6.18
C MET A 71 9.15 -10.22 5.07
N ALA A 72 8.58 -11.38 5.38
CA ALA A 72 7.91 -12.25 4.42
C ALA A 72 6.71 -11.55 3.77
N LYS A 73 5.93 -10.79 4.54
CA LYS A 73 4.84 -9.95 3.99
C LYS A 73 5.37 -8.89 3.04
N VAL A 74 6.44 -8.18 3.41
CA VAL A 74 7.10 -7.20 2.52
C VAL A 74 7.58 -7.87 1.22
N ARG A 75 8.18 -9.06 1.30
CA ARG A 75 8.60 -9.84 0.13
C ARG A 75 7.42 -10.18 -0.78
N ALA A 76 6.32 -10.67 -0.21
CA ALA A 76 5.11 -10.99 -0.97
C ALA A 76 4.52 -9.75 -1.65
N ASP A 77 4.45 -8.62 -0.94
CA ASP A 77 3.96 -7.35 -1.49
C ASP A 77 4.82 -6.85 -2.65
N LYS A 78 6.15 -6.87 -2.52
CA LYS A 78 7.06 -6.44 -3.59
C LYS A 78 7.03 -7.38 -4.79
N LEU A 79 6.92 -8.70 -4.54
CA LEU A 79 6.78 -9.69 -5.61
C LEU A 79 5.48 -9.47 -6.39
N ARG A 80 4.39 -9.18 -5.69
CA ARG A 80 3.10 -8.85 -6.31
C ARG A 80 3.21 -7.59 -7.16
N GLU A 81 3.93 -6.56 -6.70
CA GLU A 81 4.12 -5.32 -7.46
C GLU A 81 4.87 -5.52 -8.76
N VAL A 82 6.03 -6.16 -8.73
CA VAL A 82 6.84 -6.42 -9.95
C VAL A 82 6.15 -7.40 -10.90
N THR A 83 5.47 -8.42 -10.36
CA THR A 83 4.68 -9.37 -11.18
C THR A 83 3.49 -8.66 -11.83
N ASN A 84 2.93 -7.65 -11.15
CA ASN A 84 1.90 -6.84 -11.74
C ASN A 84 2.41 -5.91 -12.84
N GLY A 85 3.71 -5.65 -12.91
CA GLY A 85 4.31 -4.76 -13.89
C GLY A 85 4.51 -3.33 -13.37
N HIS A 86 4.78 -3.15 -12.08
CA HIS A 86 5.31 -1.87 -11.61
C HIS A 86 6.79 -1.76 -11.98
N ASP A 87 7.22 -0.57 -12.40
CA ASP A 87 8.61 -0.29 -12.76
C ASP A 87 9.51 0.01 -11.55
N GLY A 88 8.93 0.14 -10.36
CA GLY A 88 9.65 0.42 -9.14
C GLY A 88 8.74 0.39 -7.92
N THR A 89 9.32 0.56 -6.73
CA THR A 89 8.61 0.47 -5.46
C THR A 89 9.17 1.43 -4.41
N TRP A 90 8.40 1.70 -3.36
CA TRP A 90 8.79 2.58 -2.26
C TRP A 90 9.05 1.79 -0.96
N ILE A 91 10.06 2.24 -0.22
CA ILE A 91 10.46 1.68 1.07
C ILE A 91 10.63 2.81 2.09
N ALA A 92 10.26 2.57 3.34
CA ALA A 92 10.41 3.56 4.41
C ALA A 92 11.70 3.38 5.23
N HIS A 93 12.33 2.20 5.16
CA HIS A 93 13.50 1.87 5.98
C HIS A 93 14.63 1.25 5.12
N PRO A 94 15.91 1.66 5.29
CA PRO A 94 17.03 1.17 4.49
C PRO A 94 17.24 -0.34 4.52
N LEU A 95 16.92 -1.00 5.64
CA LEU A 95 17.03 -2.46 5.77
C LEU A 95 16.08 -3.23 4.84
N ILE A 96 15.02 -2.61 4.33
CA ILE A 96 14.13 -3.23 3.34
C ILE A 96 14.71 -3.12 1.93
N ASN A 97 15.69 -2.25 1.71
CA ASN A 97 16.26 -2.01 0.38
C ASN A 97 16.79 -3.29 -0.27
N GLN A 98 17.52 -4.12 0.48
CA GLN A 98 18.06 -5.38 -0.05
C GLN A 98 16.94 -6.29 -0.55
N ILE A 99 15.88 -6.45 0.24
CA ILE A 99 14.71 -7.26 -0.11
C ILE A 99 14.03 -6.73 -1.38
N ALA A 100 13.79 -5.42 -1.44
CA ALA A 100 13.14 -4.80 -2.59
C ALA A 100 13.98 -4.95 -3.87
N MET A 101 15.29 -4.68 -3.76
CA MET A 101 16.22 -4.79 -4.89
C MET A 101 16.35 -6.22 -5.39
N GLU A 102 16.47 -7.22 -4.50
CA GLU A 102 16.55 -8.64 -4.90
C GLU A 102 15.34 -9.08 -5.71
N ILE A 103 14.13 -8.71 -5.25
CA ILE A 103 12.89 -9.09 -5.92
C ILE A 103 12.75 -8.39 -7.27
N PHE A 104 12.99 -7.07 -7.32
CA PHE A 104 12.88 -6.33 -8.57
C PHE A 104 13.94 -6.76 -9.57
N ASN A 105 15.21 -6.94 -9.17
CA ASN A 105 16.27 -7.41 -10.06
C ASN A 105 16.00 -8.82 -10.61
N LYS A 106 15.35 -9.69 -9.83
CA LYS A 106 15.03 -11.07 -10.26
C LYS A 106 13.90 -11.12 -11.28
N HIS A 107 12.89 -10.26 -11.14
CA HIS A 107 11.65 -10.35 -11.92
C HIS A 107 11.52 -9.27 -13.01
N MET A 108 12.22 -8.14 -12.88
CA MET A 108 12.26 -7.07 -13.87
C MET A 108 13.50 -7.24 -14.76
N LEU A 109 13.32 -7.90 -15.90
CA LEU A 109 14.38 -8.12 -16.89
C LEU A 109 14.60 -6.84 -17.73
N GLY A 110 15.20 -5.83 -17.12
CA GLY A 110 15.53 -4.56 -17.76
C GLY A 110 15.38 -3.35 -16.82
N PRO A 111 15.58 -2.13 -17.34
CA PRO A 111 15.44 -0.91 -16.53
C PRO A 111 13.99 -0.59 -16.15
N HIS A 112 13.02 -1.14 -16.88
CA HIS A 112 11.59 -0.90 -16.71
C HIS A 112 10.74 -1.99 -17.42
N GLN A 113 9.45 -2.05 -17.11
CA GLN A 113 8.45 -3.00 -17.61
C GLN A 113 7.44 -2.37 -18.60
N TYR A 114 7.79 -1.30 -19.33
CA TYR A 114 6.89 -0.66 -20.31
C TYR A 114 6.29 -1.59 -21.39
N HIS A 115 6.91 -2.75 -21.62
CA HIS A 115 6.39 -3.78 -22.52
C HIS A 115 5.15 -4.50 -21.97
N VAL A 116 4.94 -4.50 -20.65
CA VAL A 116 3.79 -5.11 -19.96
C VAL A 116 2.58 -4.17 -20.06
N ARG A 117 1.97 -4.10 -21.24
CA ARG A 117 0.91 -3.11 -21.52
C ARG A 117 -0.43 -3.35 -20.84
N ARG A 118 -0.68 -4.58 -20.37
CA ARG A 118 -1.94 -5.00 -19.75
C ARG A 118 -3.18 -4.65 -20.61
N GLU A 119 -3.13 -4.99 -21.90
CA GLU A 119 -4.23 -4.72 -22.84
C GLU A 119 -5.48 -5.58 -22.53
N ASP A 120 -5.31 -6.66 -21.77
CA ASP A 120 -6.35 -7.53 -21.23
C ASP A 120 -7.20 -6.87 -20.13
N VAL A 121 -6.64 -5.87 -19.44
CA VAL A 121 -7.30 -5.21 -18.31
C VAL A 121 -8.44 -4.32 -18.81
N LYS A 122 -9.65 -4.59 -18.33
CA LYS A 122 -10.82 -3.73 -18.51
C LYS A 122 -11.37 -3.37 -17.13
N VAL A 123 -11.19 -2.11 -16.74
CA VAL A 123 -11.65 -1.58 -15.46
C VAL A 123 -12.77 -0.60 -15.73
N ALA A 124 -13.96 -0.87 -15.20
CA ALA A 124 -15.09 0.06 -15.24
C ALA A 124 -15.04 1.02 -14.04
N ALA A 125 -15.72 2.16 -14.15
CA ALA A 125 -15.84 3.11 -13.04
C ALA A 125 -16.48 2.48 -11.79
N ALA A 126 -17.39 1.52 -11.97
CA ALA A 126 -18.03 0.79 -10.88
C ALA A 126 -17.02 -0.07 -10.08
N ASP A 127 -16.00 -0.63 -10.74
CA ASP A 127 -14.99 -1.47 -10.07
C ASP A 127 -14.12 -0.65 -9.12
N LEU A 128 -13.80 0.60 -9.50
CA LEU A 128 -13.04 1.55 -8.68
C LEU A 128 -13.85 2.10 -7.49
N LEU A 129 -15.18 2.00 -7.55
CA LEU A 129 -16.10 2.50 -6.52
C LEU A 129 -16.67 1.38 -5.65
N ASN A 130 -16.27 0.13 -5.87
CA ASN A 130 -16.81 -1.03 -5.18
C ASN A 130 -16.31 -1.10 -3.73
N THR A 131 -17.23 -0.86 -2.79
CA THR A 131 -16.94 -0.85 -1.35
C THR A 131 -17.09 -2.22 -0.70
N LYS A 132 -17.39 -3.27 -1.48
CA LYS A 132 -17.46 -4.66 -0.99
C LYS A 132 -16.07 -5.19 -0.70
N VAL A 133 -15.53 -4.81 0.46
CA VAL A 133 -14.27 -5.30 0.99
C VAL A 133 -14.57 -6.30 2.11
N PRO A 134 -14.02 -7.52 2.07
CA PRO A 134 -14.15 -8.44 3.18
C PRO A 134 -13.43 -7.86 4.41
N GLY A 135 -14.11 -7.85 5.55
CA GLY A 135 -13.56 -7.31 6.79
C GLY A 135 -14.65 -6.92 7.76
N LYS A 136 -14.25 -6.48 8.95
CA LYS A 136 -15.17 -5.98 9.98
C LYS A 136 -14.62 -4.69 10.57
N ILE A 137 -15.52 -3.86 11.09
CA ILE A 137 -15.14 -2.74 11.95
C ILE A 137 -15.02 -3.29 13.36
N THR A 138 -13.84 -3.16 13.97
CA THR A 138 -13.59 -3.69 15.32
C THR A 138 -13.24 -2.59 16.31
N VAL A 139 -13.55 -2.82 17.59
CA VAL A 139 -13.18 -1.90 18.67
C VAL A 139 -11.66 -1.76 18.75
N ASP A 140 -10.92 -2.84 18.52
CA ASP A 140 -9.45 -2.82 18.54
C ASP A 140 -8.88 -2.02 17.36
N GLY A 141 -9.48 -2.15 16.17
CA GLY A 141 -9.15 -1.32 15.00
C GLY A 141 -9.39 0.16 15.28
N LEU A 142 -10.52 0.50 15.90
CA LEU A 142 -10.82 1.88 16.31
C LEU A 142 -9.79 2.42 17.33
N LYS A 143 -9.49 1.65 18.39
CA LYS A 143 -8.49 2.03 19.40
C LYS A 143 -7.12 2.24 18.77
N SER A 144 -6.71 1.35 17.86
CA SER A 144 -5.46 1.48 17.12
C SER A 144 -5.43 2.77 16.29
N ASN A 145 -6.51 3.08 15.56
CA ASN A 145 -6.59 4.30 14.76
C ASN A 145 -6.51 5.58 15.61
N VAL A 146 -7.22 5.62 16.75
CA VAL A 146 -7.17 6.76 17.68
C VAL A 146 -5.76 6.91 18.27
N SER A 147 -5.16 5.81 18.71
CA SER A 147 -3.78 5.79 19.23
C SER A 147 -2.79 6.32 18.19
N THR A 148 -2.86 5.82 16.95
CA THR A 148 -1.99 6.27 15.85
C THR A 148 -2.21 7.74 15.52
N SER A 149 -3.45 8.20 15.41
CA SER A 149 -3.77 9.59 15.08
C SER A 149 -3.25 10.55 16.15
N LEU A 150 -3.42 10.22 17.43
CA LEU A 150 -2.95 11.06 18.54
C LEU A 150 -1.42 11.05 18.63
N GLY A 151 -0.80 9.87 18.53
CA GLY A 151 0.66 9.72 18.55
C GLY A 151 1.34 10.47 17.42
N TYR A 152 0.82 10.34 16.20
CA TYR A 152 1.32 11.09 15.04
C TYR A 152 1.14 12.60 15.20
N SER A 153 -0.05 13.05 15.62
CA SER A 153 -0.34 14.48 15.78
C SER A 153 0.56 15.13 16.84
N ALA A 154 0.81 14.43 17.95
CA ALA A 154 1.71 14.92 19.00
C ALA A 154 3.15 15.06 18.47
N ALA A 155 3.66 14.08 17.73
CA ALA A 155 5.00 14.16 17.15
C ALA A 155 5.12 15.23 16.07
N TRP A 156 4.10 15.37 15.22
CA TRP A 156 4.06 16.37 14.16
C TRP A 156 4.09 17.80 14.73
N LEU A 157 3.29 18.06 15.78
CA LEU A 157 3.34 19.32 16.52
C LEU A 157 4.69 19.55 17.23
N GLY A 158 5.37 18.47 17.62
CA GLY A 158 6.74 18.49 18.14
C GLY A 158 7.83 18.70 17.08
N GLY A 159 7.45 18.91 15.81
CA GLY A 159 8.38 19.16 14.71
C GLY A 159 8.90 17.90 13.99
N ASN A 160 8.38 16.71 14.32
CA ASN A 160 8.74 15.47 13.63
C ASN A 160 7.57 14.92 12.80
N GLY A 161 7.68 15.03 11.47
CA GLY A 161 6.65 14.57 10.53
C GLY A 161 6.73 13.09 10.13
N CYS A 162 7.74 12.35 10.58
CA CYS A 162 7.94 10.95 10.25
C CYS A 162 8.36 10.17 11.51
N ILE A 163 7.48 9.31 12.01
CA ILE A 163 7.70 8.63 13.29
C ILE A 163 7.58 7.11 13.20
N PRO A 164 8.41 6.37 13.98
CA PRO A 164 8.18 4.96 14.20
C PRO A 164 7.03 4.78 15.20
N LEU A 165 5.96 4.12 14.78
CA LEU A 165 4.84 3.76 15.65
C LEU A 165 4.34 2.35 15.33
N HIS A 166 4.18 1.51 16.36
CA HIS A 166 3.72 0.11 16.20
C HIS A 166 4.50 -0.69 15.13
N TRP A 167 5.82 -0.48 15.04
CA TRP A 167 6.70 -1.12 14.05
C TRP A 167 6.44 -0.69 12.59
N LEU A 168 5.72 0.41 12.39
CA LEU A 168 5.50 1.06 11.10
C LEU A 168 6.11 2.45 11.13
N MET A 169 6.61 2.91 10.00
CA MET A 169 6.99 4.30 9.80
C MET A 169 5.76 5.07 9.33
N GLU A 170 5.19 5.89 10.21
CA GLU A 170 3.97 6.65 9.94
C GLU A 170 4.31 8.07 9.47
N ASP A 171 3.58 8.51 8.44
CA ASP A 171 3.56 9.87 7.93
C ASP A 171 2.13 10.45 8.02
N ALA A 172 1.87 11.60 7.38
CA ALA A 172 0.59 12.31 7.53
C ALA A 172 -0.59 11.68 6.77
N ALA A 173 -0.37 10.63 5.97
CA ALA A 173 -1.35 10.10 5.01
C ALA A 173 -2.38 9.15 5.61
#